data_AF-A0A9D2R184-F1
#
_entry.id   AF-A0A9D2R184-F1
#
_cell.length_a   1.000
_cell.length_b   1.000
_cell.length_c   1.000
_cell.angle_alpha   90.00
_cell.angle_beta   90.00
_cell.angle_gamma   90.00
#
_symmetry.space_group_name_H-M   'P 1'
#
loop_
_entity.id
_entity.type
_entity.pdbx_description
1 polymer ?
#
loop_
_entity_poly.entity_id
_entity_poly.type
_entity_poly.pdbx_seq_one_letter_code
_entity_poly.pdbx_strand_id
1 'polypeptide(L)'
;LAKLSAPMIPFMAEEIYLNLVRSIDKNAPESVHLCDFPKADAAFVDKKLEEDMEEVLDIVVMGRACRNTANIKNRQPIGTMFVKADHALSDFYKEIIEDELNVKKVVFTEDVRDFTTYTFKPQLRTVGPKYGKQLGGIQKTLASLDGNAAMDELNANGALVFEVNGVQVSLTKDDLLIEMTQKEGYVSEADAKMTVVLDSNLSEELIEEGNVNEIISKIQTMRKEAGFEVMDHIRVSFSGNEKIAQVAQSNYDAIAGKVLADSITAGETFGTVKEWNVNGEKVTISVEKTAE
;
A
#
# COMPACT_ATOMS: atom_id res chain seq x y z
N LEU A 1 11.56 20.65 20.38
CA LEU A 1 12.03 19.28 20.73
C LEU A 1 13.34 19.28 21.51
N ALA A 2 14.45 19.81 20.99
CA ALA A 2 15.74 19.83 21.73
C ALA A 2 15.66 20.39 23.15
N LYS A 3 14.97 21.54 23.35
CA LYS A 3 14.73 22.12 24.69
C LYS A 3 13.93 21.20 25.63
N LEU A 4 12.98 20.43 25.08
CA LEU A 4 12.13 19.53 25.86
C LEU A 4 12.89 18.26 26.29
N SER A 5 13.76 17.74 25.41
CA SER A 5 14.50 16.50 25.63
C SER A 5 15.85 16.70 26.33
N ALA A 6 16.35 17.93 26.43
CA ALA A 6 17.64 18.27 27.05
C ALA A 6 17.86 17.67 28.46
N PRO A 7 16.87 17.63 29.38
CA PRO A 7 17.08 17.01 30.69
C PRO A 7 17.34 15.49 30.65
N MET A 8 16.93 14.80 29.57
CA MET A 8 17.03 13.35 29.44
C MET A 8 18.19 12.91 28.54
N ILE A 9 18.45 13.65 27.46
CA ILE A 9 19.50 13.34 26.47
C ILE A 9 20.39 14.57 26.22
N PRO A 10 21.15 15.05 27.22
CA PRO A 10 21.74 16.38 27.23
C PRO A 10 22.74 16.63 26.11
N PHE A 11 23.57 15.65 25.75
CA PHE A 11 24.56 15.80 24.69
C PHE A 11 23.93 15.80 23.30
N MET A 12 22.95 14.91 23.05
CA MET A 12 22.24 14.88 21.76
C MET A 12 21.38 16.13 21.57
N ALA A 13 20.68 16.57 22.61
CA ALA A 13 19.89 17.79 22.56
C ALA A 13 20.76 19.03 22.30
N GLU A 14 21.94 19.10 22.91
CA GLU A 14 22.94 20.15 22.68
C GLU A 14 23.40 20.15 21.22
N GLU A 15 23.83 18.99 20.70
CA GLU A 15 24.30 18.87 19.31
C GLU A 15 23.22 19.30 18.30
N ILE A 16 21.99 18.83 18.47
CA ILE A 16 20.85 19.22 17.63
C ILE A 16 20.60 20.73 17.71
N TYR A 17 20.61 21.31 18.90
CA TYR A 17 20.37 22.72 19.11
C TYR A 17 21.47 23.59 18.47
N LEU A 18 22.73 23.22 18.64
CA LEU A 18 23.85 23.92 18.02
C LEU A 18 23.76 23.90 16.49
N ASN A 19 23.40 22.75 15.92
CA ASN A 19 23.32 22.56 14.47
C ASN A 19 22.10 23.21 13.81
N LEU A 20 20.97 23.32 14.51
CA LEU A 20 19.72 23.84 13.91
C LEU A 20 19.37 25.26 14.34
N VAL A 21 19.71 25.66 15.57
CA VAL A 21 19.37 26.98 16.08
C VAL A 21 20.55 27.93 15.95
N ARG A 22 21.70 27.58 16.52
CA ARG A 22 22.89 28.46 16.56
C ARG A 22 23.56 28.65 15.19
N SER A 23 23.41 27.69 14.29
CA SER A 23 23.87 27.81 12.90
C SER A 23 23.10 28.87 12.12
N ILE A 24 21.84 29.14 12.48
CA ILE A 24 20.94 30.08 11.83
C ILE A 24 20.90 31.42 12.59
N ASP A 25 20.70 31.36 13.91
CA ASP A 25 20.62 32.52 14.80
C ASP A 25 21.82 32.57 15.75
N LYS A 26 22.75 33.48 15.44
CA LYS A 26 23.97 33.71 16.24
C LYS A 26 23.71 34.40 17.59
N ASN A 27 22.52 34.94 17.81
CA ASN A 27 22.15 35.60 19.07
C ASN A 27 21.38 34.69 20.02
N ALA A 28 20.97 33.50 19.57
CA ALA A 28 20.35 32.51 20.44
C ALA A 28 21.30 32.08 21.57
N PRO A 29 20.78 31.64 22.75
CA PRO A 29 21.59 31.15 23.86
C PRO A 29 22.64 30.14 23.42
N GLU A 30 23.84 30.18 24.01
CA GLU A 30 24.99 29.38 23.55
C GLU A 30 24.80 27.87 23.70
N SER A 31 23.92 27.45 24.62
CA SER A 31 23.60 26.06 24.89
C SER A 31 22.10 25.87 25.08
N VAL A 32 21.59 24.68 24.74
CA VAL A 32 20.18 24.31 24.97
C VAL A 32 19.84 24.32 26.46
N HIS A 33 20.83 24.05 27.32
CA HIS A 33 20.67 24.02 28.78
C HIS A 33 20.53 25.40 29.41
N LEU A 34 20.77 26.46 28.64
CA LEU A 34 20.55 27.85 29.02
C LEU A 34 19.25 28.42 28.45
N CYS A 35 18.47 27.60 27.74
CA CYS A 35 17.16 28.00 27.24
C CYS A 35 16.08 27.78 28.30
N ASP A 36 15.05 28.64 28.28
CA ASP A 36 13.82 28.36 29.02
C ASP A 36 13.16 27.06 28.55
N PHE A 37 12.57 26.35 29.50
CA PHE A 37 11.75 25.19 29.21
C PHE A 37 10.54 25.60 28.35
N PRO A 38 10.20 24.85 27.29
CA PRO A 38 9.11 25.22 26.40
C PRO A 38 7.77 25.30 27.15
N LYS A 39 6.99 26.33 26.86
CA LYS A 39 5.63 26.51 27.39
C LYS A 39 4.62 26.13 26.32
N ALA A 40 3.60 25.36 26.71
CA ALA A 40 2.52 25.02 25.80
C ALA A 40 1.68 26.26 25.46
N ASP A 41 1.30 26.39 24.20
CA ASP A 41 0.36 27.40 23.73
C ASP A 41 -0.96 26.71 23.40
N ALA A 42 -2.00 27.03 24.16
CA ALA A 42 -3.33 26.44 23.97
C ALA A 42 -3.96 26.83 22.62
N ALA A 43 -3.51 27.92 21.98
CA ALA A 43 -3.99 28.32 20.66
C ALA A 43 -3.55 27.36 19.54
N PHE A 44 -2.51 26.56 19.76
CA PHE A 44 -2.06 25.53 18.81
C PHE A 44 -2.68 24.15 19.06
N VAL A 45 -3.53 24.00 20.07
CA VAL A 45 -4.23 22.73 20.34
C VAL A 45 -5.53 22.71 19.55
N ASP A 46 -5.54 21.92 18.48
CA ASP A 46 -6.72 21.71 17.64
C ASP A 46 -7.15 20.24 17.71
N LYS A 47 -8.20 19.98 18.49
CA LYS A 47 -8.72 18.62 18.69
C LYS A 47 -9.30 18.01 17.42
N LYS A 48 -9.89 18.82 16.54
CA LYS A 48 -10.48 18.30 15.31
C LYS A 48 -9.37 17.83 14.37
N LEU A 49 -8.30 18.61 14.27
CA LEU A 49 -7.09 18.20 13.54
C LEU A 49 -6.48 16.91 14.13
N GLU A 50 -6.40 16.79 15.45
CA GLU A 50 -5.91 15.58 16.13
C GLU A 50 -6.78 14.36 15.78
N GLU A 51 -8.11 14.48 15.86
CA GLU A 51 -9.06 13.42 15.52
C GLU A 51 -8.97 13.02 14.03
N ASP A 52 -8.92 14.00 13.12
CA ASP A 52 -8.78 13.73 11.68
C ASP A 52 -7.45 13.02 11.36
N MET A 53 -6.36 13.42 12.02
CA MET A 53 -5.05 12.78 11.84
C MET A 53 -5.00 11.38 12.44
N GLU A 54 -5.71 11.12 13.54
CA GLU A 54 -5.86 9.76 14.08
C GLU A 54 -6.58 8.87 13.06
N GLU A 55 -7.65 9.37 12.43
CA GLU A 55 -8.35 8.64 11.36
C GLU A 55 -7.45 8.37 10.14
N VAL A 56 -6.63 9.36 9.72
CA VAL A 56 -5.62 9.15 8.66
C VAL A 56 -4.67 8.02 9.02
N LEU A 57 -4.14 8.00 10.25
CA LEU A 57 -3.21 6.96 10.70
C LEU A 57 -3.86 5.58 10.69
N ASP A 58 -5.11 5.47 11.15
CA ASP A 58 -5.87 4.22 11.14
C ASP A 58 -6.08 3.72 9.69
N ILE A 59 -6.49 4.61 8.77
CA ILE A 59 -6.63 4.29 7.34
C ILE A 59 -5.31 3.80 6.75
N VAL A 60 -4.19 4.47 7.06
CA VAL A 60 -2.85 4.09 6.58
C VAL A 60 -2.46 2.71 7.11
N VAL A 61 -2.72 2.42 8.38
CA VAL A 61 -2.40 1.11 8.98
C VAL A 61 -3.19 0.00 8.28
N MET A 62 -4.50 0.18 8.09
CA MET A 62 -5.36 -0.77 7.37
C MET A 62 -4.95 -0.90 5.90
N GLY A 63 -4.65 0.21 5.22
CA GLY A 63 -4.16 0.19 3.84
C GLY A 63 -2.84 -0.57 3.70
N ARG A 64 -1.90 -0.40 4.62
CA ARG A 64 -0.65 -1.19 4.69
C ARG A 64 -0.92 -2.67 4.88
N ALA A 65 -1.89 -3.03 5.73
CA ALA A 65 -2.31 -4.42 5.91
C ALA A 65 -2.90 -4.99 4.60
N CYS A 66 -3.79 -4.27 3.91
CA CYS A 66 -4.28 -4.65 2.58
C CYS A 66 -3.13 -4.89 1.59
N ARG A 67 -2.15 -3.98 1.53
CA ARG A 67 -0.97 -4.11 0.64
C ARG A 67 -0.15 -5.36 0.95
N ASN A 68 0.06 -5.65 2.24
CA ASN A 68 0.80 -6.84 2.66
C ASN A 68 0.06 -8.12 2.27
N THR A 69 -1.25 -8.19 2.51
CA THR A 69 -2.10 -9.31 2.11
C THR A 69 -2.10 -9.51 0.58
N ALA A 70 -2.12 -8.42 -0.19
CA ALA A 70 -1.99 -8.44 -1.65
C ALA A 70 -0.56 -8.74 -2.16
N ASN A 71 0.45 -8.79 -1.28
CA ASN A 71 1.87 -8.89 -1.62
C ASN A 71 2.39 -7.77 -2.54
N ILE A 72 1.85 -6.55 -2.43
CA ILE A 72 2.24 -5.40 -3.26
C ILE A 72 3.23 -4.50 -2.49
N LYS A 73 4.50 -4.49 -2.90
CA LYS A 73 5.56 -3.63 -2.31
C LYS A 73 5.19 -2.14 -2.40
N ASN A 74 5.57 -1.31 -1.42
CA ASN A 74 5.23 0.13 -1.41
C ASN A 74 5.74 0.92 -2.64
N ARG A 75 6.75 0.42 -3.35
CA ARG A 75 7.27 1.05 -4.59
C ARG A 75 6.38 0.84 -5.82
N GLN A 76 5.50 -0.17 -5.78
CA GLN A 76 4.50 -0.41 -6.80
C GLN A 76 3.30 0.50 -6.53
N PRO A 77 3.06 1.52 -7.35
CA PRO A 77 1.87 2.35 -7.18
C PRO A 77 0.62 1.51 -7.43
N ILE A 78 -0.45 1.90 -6.74
CA ILE A 78 -1.78 1.28 -6.88
C ILE A 78 -2.76 2.33 -7.40
N GLY A 79 -3.76 1.91 -8.17
CA GLY A 79 -4.73 2.81 -8.78
C GLY A 79 -5.62 3.49 -7.75
N THR A 80 -6.59 2.76 -7.21
CA THR A 80 -7.60 3.34 -6.32
C THR A 80 -7.68 2.57 -5.00
N MET A 81 -7.87 3.31 -3.92
CA MET A 81 -8.27 2.77 -2.62
C MET A 81 -9.61 3.39 -2.22
N PHE A 82 -10.49 2.58 -1.66
CA PHE A 82 -11.80 2.97 -1.18
C PHE A 82 -11.83 2.93 0.34
N VAL A 83 -12.45 3.92 0.95
CA VAL A 83 -12.62 4.01 2.39
C VAL A 83 -14.09 4.21 2.71
N LYS A 84 -14.66 3.31 3.51
CA LYS A 84 -15.96 3.50 4.12
C LYS A 84 -15.76 3.84 5.58
N ALA A 85 -16.10 5.07 5.96
CA ALA A 85 -16.06 5.59 7.31
C ALA A 85 -17.31 6.46 7.57
N ASP A 86 -17.54 6.86 8.82
CA ASP A 86 -18.70 7.67 9.20
C ASP A 86 -18.74 9.05 8.52
N HIS A 87 -17.57 9.58 8.15
CA HIS A 87 -17.45 10.83 7.41
C HIS A 87 -16.29 10.77 6.42
N ALA A 88 -16.33 11.66 5.43
CA ALA A 88 -15.23 11.83 4.50
C ALA A 88 -14.23 12.83 5.07
N LEU A 89 -12.94 12.49 4.95
CA LEU A 89 -11.87 13.44 5.23
C LEU A 89 -11.74 14.47 4.09
N SER A 90 -11.17 15.63 4.43
CA SER A 90 -10.82 16.66 3.44
C SER A 90 -9.75 16.19 2.45
N ASP A 91 -9.61 16.87 1.32
CA ASP A 91 -8.63 16.49 0.29
C ASP A 91 -7.18 16.56 0.80
N PHE A 92 -6.89 17.49 1.72
CA PHE A 92 -5.58 17.57 2.38
C PHE A 92 -5.17 16.25 3.05
N TYR A 93 -6.10 15.60 3.75
CA TYR A 93 -5.82 14.33 4.41
C TYR A 93 -5.79 13.15 3.43
N LYS A 94 -6.58 13.20 2.35
CA LYS A 94 -6.52 12.20 1.28
C LYS A 94 -5.14 12.18 0.63
N GLU A 95 -4.58 13.35 0.32
CA GLU A 95 -3.22 13.46 -0.25
C GLU A 95 -2.17 12.80 0.65
N ILE A 96 -2.27 12.99 1.98
CA ILE A 96 -1.38 12.32 2.94
C ILE A 96 -1.51 10.79 2.84
N ILE A 97 -2.73 10.27 2.74
CA ILE A 97 -2.99 8.82 2.62
C ILE A 97 -2.45 8.29 1.27
N GLU A 98 -2.69 9.02 0.19
CA GLU A 98 -2.23 8.70 -1.17
C GLU A 98 -0.71 8.58 -1.23
N ASP A 99 0.01 9.56 -0.66
CA ASP A 99 1.47 9.58 -0.61
C ASP A 99 2.02 8.44 0.26
N GLU A 100 1.47 8.27 1.47
CA GLU A 100 1.97 7.30 2.45
C GLU A 100 1.78 5.85 1.98
N LEU A 101 0.68 5.58 1.26
CA LEU A 101 0.35 4.27 0.72
C LEU A 101 0.75 4.08 -0.74
N ASN A 102 1.27 5.10 -1.42
CA ASN A 102 1.53 5.09 -2.86
C ASN A 102 0.31 4.60 -3.67
N VAL A 103 -0.82 5.25 -3.46
CA VAL A 103 -2.08 5.04 -4.18
C VAL A 103 -2.39 6.30 -4.97
N LYS A 104 -2.81 6.17 -6.23
CA LYS A 104 -3.09 7.34 -7.10
C LYS A 104 -4.36 8.09 -6.71
N LYS A 105 -5.30 7.42 -6.03
CA LYS A 105 -6.57 8.01 -5.63
C LYS A 105 -7.19 7.34 -4.41
N VAL A 106 -7.62 8.13 -3.45
CA VAL A 106 -8.46 7.69 -2.32
C VAL A 106 -9.91 8.16 -2.51
N VAL A 107 -10.85 7.23 -2.42
CA VAL A 107 -12.29 7.49 -2.62
C VAL A 107 -13.05 7.08 -1.36
N PHE A 108 -13.73 8.05 -0.73
CA PHE A 108 -14.67 7.73 0.34
C PHE A 108 -16.00 7.27 -0.24
N THR A 109 -16.54 6.17 0.27
CA THR A 109 -17.77 5.53 -0.20
C THR A 109 -18.68 5.19 0.98
N GLU A 110 -19.99 5.21 0.77
CA GLU A 110 -20.97 4.80 1.78
C GLU A 110 -21.13 3.27 1.85
N ASP A 111 -20.77 2.57 0.77
CA ASP A 111 -20.88 1.12 0.67
C ASP A 111 -19.63 0.50 0.02
N VAL A 112 -19.30 -0.71 0.48
CA VAL A 112 -18.20 -1.56 -0.01
C VAL A 112 -18.71 -2.81 -0.72
N ARG A 113 -20.04 -2.98 -0.87
CA ARG A 113 -20.66 -4.09 -1.59
C ARG A 113 -20.12 -4.31 -2.99
N ASP A 114 -19.68 -3.26 -3.68
CA ASP A 114 -19.09 -3.37 -5.01
C ASP A 114 -17.74 -4.13 -5.02
N PHE A 115 -17.06 -4.18 -3.86
CA PHE A 115 -15.73 -4.77 -3.68
C PHE A 115 -15.72 -6.03 -2.82
N THR A 116 -16.87 -6.37 -2.25
CA THR A 116 -17.06 -7.53 -1.37
C THR A 116 -18.14 -8.42 -1.96
N THR A 117 -18.02 -9.72 -1.71
CA THR A 117 -19.00 -10.71 -2.14
C THR A 117 -19.33 -11.63 -0.98
N TYR A 118 -20.48 -12.29 -1.03
CA TYR A 118 -20.84 -13.27 -0.02
C TYR A 118 -20.53 -14.69 -0.50
N THR A 119 -19.83 -15.46 0.33
CA THR A 119 -19.73 -16.90 0.14
C THR A 119 -20.76 -17.61 1.01
N PHE A 120 -21.50 -18.53 0.39
CA PHE A 120 -22.50 -19.34 1.06
C PHE A 120 -21.96 -20.76 1.24
N LYS A 121 -21.93 -21.23 2.48
CA LYS A 121 -21.63 -22.63 2.83
C LYS A 121 -22.86 -23.26 3.49
N PRO A 122 -23.18 -24.53 3.22
CA PRO A 122 -24.31 -25.17 3.87
C PRO A 122 -24.00 -25.45 5.34
N GLN A 123 -24.93 -25.12 6.23
CA GLN A 123 -24.84 -25.49 7.64
C GLN A 123 -25.15 -26.99 7.79
N LEU A 124 -24.11 -27.80 8.00
CA LEU A 124 -24.23 -29.26 7.99
C LEU A 124 -25.21 -29.79 9.04
N ARG A 125 -25.39 -29.09 10.16
CA ARG A 125 -26.32 -29.48 11.24
C ARG A 125 -27.78 -29.46 10.78
N THR A 126 -28.16 -28.51 9.92
CA THR A 126 -29.54 -28.30 9.47
C THR A 126 -29.79 -28.87 8.06
N VAL A 127 -28.82 -28.70 7.16
CA VAL A 127 -28.89 -29.19 5.77
C VAL A 127 -28.63 -30.69 5.67
N GLY A 128 -27.77 -31.25 6.52
CA GLY A 128 -27.41 -32.67 6.49
C GLY A 128 -28.60 -33.63 6.65
N PRO A 129 -29.48 -33.46 7.65
CA PRO A 129 -30.69 -34.28 7.81
C PRO A 129 -31.71 -34.14 6.67
N LYS A 130 -31.84 -32.95 6.06
CA LYS A 130 -32.83 -32.67 5.00
C LYS A 130 -32.35 -33.13 3.62
N TYR A 131 -31.08 -32.88 3.29
CA TYR A 131 -30.54 -32.97 1.93
C TYR A 131 -29.21 -33.75 1.86
N GLY A 132 -28.99 -34.70 2.78
CA GLY A 132 -27.71 -35.41 2.91
C GLY A 132 -27.19 -36.06 1.61
N LYS A 133 -28.07 -36.55 0.73
CA LYS A 133 -27.68 -37.13 -0.57
C LYS A 133 -27.29 -36.07 -1.61
N GLN A 134 -27.74 -34.83 -1.45
CA GLN A 134 -27.54 -33.71 -2.36
C GLN A 134 -26.45 -32.73 -1.89
N LEU A 135 -25.88 -32.94 -0.69
CA LEU A 135 -24.89 -32.06 -0.06
C LEU A 135 -23.76 -31.61 -0.99
N GLY A 136 -23.14 -32.54 -1.73
CA GLY A 136 -22.07 -32.20 -2.67
C GLY A 136 -22.52 -31.30 -3.82
N GLY A 137 -23.75 -31.49 -4.32
CA GLY A 137 -24.33 -30.63 -5.35
C GLY A 137 -24.77 -29.27 -4.81
N ILE A 138 -25.27 -29.22 -3.57
CA ILE A 138 -25.57 -27.97 -2.86
C ILE A 138 -24.29 -27.14 -2.67
N GLN A 139 -23.22 -27.75 -2.17
CA GLN A 139 -21.91 -27.08 -2.00
C GLN A 139 -21.40 -26.51 -3.32
N LYS A 140 -21.48 -27.30 -4.41
CA LYS A 140 -21.04 -26.84 -5.73
C LYS A 140 -21.89 -25.68 -6.25
N THR A 141 -23.21 -25.76 -6.07
CA THR A 141 -24.13 -24.70 -6.52
C THR A 141 -23.88 -23.41 -5.75
N LEU A 142 -23.85 -23.48 -4.42
CA LEU A 142 -23.58 -22.33 -3.55
C LEU A 142 -22.22 -21.67 -3.82
N ALA A 143 -21.18 -22.46 -4.12
CA ALA A 143 -19.86 -21.94 -4.47
C ALA A 143 -19.80 -21.25 -5.86
N SER A 144 -20.78 -21.49 -6.73
CA SER A 144 -20.87 -20.90 -8.07
C SER A 144 -21.86 -19.74 -8.18
N LEU A 145 -22.60 -19.43 -7.10
CA LEU A 145 -23.53 -18.31 -7.10
C LEU A 145 -22.78 -16.97 -7.13
N ASP A 146 -23.41 -15.98 -7.76
CA ASP A 146 -23.09 -14.59 -7.47
C ASP A 146 -23.53 -14.30 -6.03
N GLY A 147 -22.55 -14.11 -5.14
CA GLY A 147 -22.78 -13.92 -3.72
C GLY A 147 -23.68 -12.74 -3.39
N ASN A 148 -23.56 -11.63 -4.13
CA ASN A 148 -24.35 -10.43 -3.88
C ASN A 148 -25.80 -10.63 -4.34
N ALA A 149 -25.99 -11.16 -5.54
CA ALA A 149 -27.33 -11.48 -6.04
C ALA A 149 -28.05 -12.53 -5.16
N ALA A 150 -27.31 -13.55 -4.69
CA ALA A 150 -27.85 -14.55 -3.78
C ALA A 150 -28.22 -13.96 -2.40
N MET A 151 -27.43 -13.02 -1.88
CA MET A 151 -27.77 -12.34 -0.63
C MET A 151 -29.02 -11.45 -0.76
N ASP A 152 -29.16 -10.76 -1.90
CA ASP A 152 -30.35 -9.96 -2.19
C ASP A 152 -31.61 -10.83 -2.32
N GLU A 153 -31.52 -11.96 -3.04
CA GLU A 153 -32.62 -12.93 -3.14
C GLU A 153 -33.00 -13.49 -1.76
N LEU A 154 -32.01 -13.85 -0.94
CA LEU A 154 -32.23 -14.37 0.41
C LEU A 154 -32.90 -13.34 1.33
N ASN A 155 -32.55 -12.05 1.20
CA ASN A 155 -33.17 -10.98 1.98
C ASN A 155 -34.59 -10.65 1.50
N ALA A 156 -34.85 -10.71 0.19
CA ALA A 156 -36.15 -10.41 -0.39
C ALA A 156 -37.17 -11.54 -0.19
N ASN A 157 -36.74 -12.79 -0.41
CA ASN A 157 -37.64 -13.96 -0.47
C ASN A 157 -37.52 -14.87 0.77
N GLY A 158 -36.52 -14.67 1.63
CA GLY A 158 -36.29 -15.45 2.85
C GLY A 158 -35.61 -16.80 2.66
N ALA A 159 -35.42 -17.26 1.41
CA ALA A 159 -34.73 -18.50 1.07
C ALA A 159 -34.09 -18.44 -0.31
N LEU A 160 -32.97 -19.15 -0.49
CA LEU A 160 -32.40 -19.48 -1.79
C LEU A 160 -33.02 -20.77 -2.31
N VAL A 161 -33.61 -20.73 -3.50
CA VAL A 161 -34.26 -21.89 -4.11
C VAL A 161 -33.57 -22.27 -5.41
N PHE A 162 -33.04 -23.49 -5.48
CA PHE A 162 -32.34 -24.00 -6.67
C PHE A 162 -32.49 -25.52 -6.78
N GLU A 163 -32.21 -26.07 -7.95
CA GLU A 163 -32.36 -27.50 -8.23
C GLU A 163 -31.01 -28.22 -8.20
N VAL A 164 -30.92 -29.33 -7.47
CA VAL A 164 -29.73 -30.19 -7.41
C VAL A 164 -30.12 -31.62 -7.74
N ASN A 165 -29.59 -32.16 -8.85
CA ASN A 165 -29.83 -33.53 -9.29
C ASN A 165 -31.33 -33.90 -9.39
N GLY A 166 -32.19 -33.01 -9.91
CA GLY A 166 -33.63 -33.27 -10.03
C GLY A 166 -34.47 -32.95 -8.79
N VAL A 167 -33.84 -32.47 -7.71
CA VAL A 167 -34.51 -32.17 -6.44
C VAL A 167 -34.44 -30.66 -6.16
N GLN A 168 -35.60 -30.04 -5.93
CA GLN A 168 -35.68 -28.65 -5.51
C GLN A 168 -35.21 -28.52 -4.05
N VAL A 169 -34.19 -27.70 -3.86
CA VAL A 169 -33.60 -27.37 -2.56
C VAL A 169 -34.02 -25.94 -2.20
N SER A 170 -34.45 -25.72 -0.97
CA SER A 170 -34.78 -24.40 -0.42
C SER A 170 -34.01 -24.21 0.88
N LEU A 171 -33.11 -23.22 0.91
CA LEU A 171 -32.23 -22.93 2.06
C LEU A 171 -32.54 -21.55 2.62
N THR A 172 -32.89 -21.51 3.90
CA THR A 172 -33.10 -20.25 4.64
C THR A 172 -31.78 -19.75 5.24
N LYS A 173 -31.77 -18.55 5.86
CA LYS A 173 -30.58 -18.04 6.58
C LYS A 173 -30.03 -19.02 7.62
N ASP A 174 -30.90 -19.75 8.33
CA ASP A 174 -30.47 -20.72 9.35
C ASP A 174 -29.83 -21.99 8.77
N ASP A 175 -30.06 -22.25 7.48
CA ASP A 175 -29.48 -23.35 6.74
C ASP A 175 -28.12 -22.98 6.09
N LEU A 176 -27.71 -21.72 6.19
CA LEU A 176 -26.54 -21.16 5.50
C LEU A 176 -25.55 -20.54 6.49
N LEU A 177 -24.27 -20.81 6.26
CA LEU A 177 -23.15 -20.04 6.78
C LEU A 177 -22.80 -19.00 5.72
N ILE A 178 -23.03 -17.73 6.03
CA ILE A 178 -22.81 -16.60 5.13
C ILE A 178 -21.56 -15.88 5.61
N GLU A 179 -20.53 -15.88 4.78
CA GLU A 179 -19.27 -15.18 5.04
C GLU A 179 -19.16 -14.03 4.03
N MET A 180 -18.86 -12.84 4.52
CA MET A 180 -18.47 -11.73 3.66
C MET A 180 -17.00 -11.91 3.30
N THR A 181 -16.72 -12.00 2.01
CA THR A 181 -15.39 -12.23 1.45
C THR A 181 -15.03 -11.13 0.46
N GLN A 182 -13.74 -10.95 0.23
CA GLN A 182 -13.25 -9.99 -0.77
C GLN A 182 -13.57 -10.48 -2.18
N LYS A 183 -13.95 -9.56 -3.08
CA LYS A 183 -14.06 -9.87 -4.51
C LYS A 183 -12.66 -10.05 -5.09
N GLU A 184 -12.51 -10.90 -6.10
CA GLU A 184 -11.23 -11.07 -6.80
C GLU A 184 -10.69 -9.72 -7.30
N GLY A 185 -9.39 -9.50 -7.10
CA GLY A 185 -8.74 -8.22 -7.43
C GLY A 185 -8.93 -7.12 -6.37
N TYR A 186 -9.67 -7.35 -5.29
CA TYR A 186 -9.81 -6.41 -4.18
C TYR A 186 -9.31 -7.04 -2.88
N VAL A 187 -8.70 -6.23 -2.02
CA VAL A 187 -8.29 -6.64 -0.68
C VAL A 187 -8.84 -5.65 0.31
N SER A 188 -9.51 -6.13 1.35
CA SER A 188 -10.18 -5.28 2.33
C SER A 188 -9.76 -5.60 3.76
N GLU A 189 -9.56 -4.57 4.56
CA GLU A 189 -9.40 -4.64 6.00
C GLU A 189 -10.51 -3.81 6.63
N ALA A 190 -11.09 -4.33 7.72
CA ALA A 190 -12.23 -3.70 8.38
C ALA A 190 -12.07 -3.80 9.89
N ASP A 191 -12.48 -2.74 10.57
CA ASP A 191 -12.64 -2.72 12.01
C ASP A 191 -14.05 -2.26 12.41
N ALA A 192 -14.24 -1.88 13.67
CA ALA A 192 -15.54 -1.43 14.17
C ALA A 192 -15.98 -0.05 13.62
N LYS A 193 -15.05 0.77 13.13
CA LYS A 193 -15.31 2.16 12.72
C LYS A 193 -15.28 2.35 11.21
N MET A 194 -14.43 1.61 10.50
CA MET A 194 -14.24 1.81 9.07
C MET A 194 -13.87 0.54 8.32
N THR A 195 -13.91 0.62 7.00
CA THR A 195 -13.46 -0.42 6.08
C THR A 195 -12.61 0.21 5.00
N VAL A 196 -11.40 -0.30 4.82
CA VAL A 196 -10.48 0.10 3.76
C VAL A 196 -10.43 -1.01 2.72
N VAL A 197 -10.57 -0.66 1.46
CA VAL A 197 -10.50 -1.59 0.33
C VAL A 197 -9.49 -1.10 -0.68
N LEU A 198 -8.54 -1.96 -1.03
CA LEU A 198 -7.49 -1.71 -1.99
C LEU A 198 -7.82 -2.44 -3.30
N ASP A 199 -7.82 -1.71 -4.42
CA ASP A 199 -7.90 -2.32 -5.75
C ASP A 199 -6.51 -2.84 -6.14
N SER A 200 -6.33 -4.15 -6.12
CA SER A 200 -5.07 -4.82 -6.48
C SER A 200 -4.92 -5.08 -7.98
N ASN A 201 -5.87 -4.65 -8.81
CA ASN A 201 -5.76 -4.74 -10.25
C ASN A 201 -4.83 -3.64 -10.78
N LEU A 202 -3.61 -4.02 -11.16
CA LEU A 202 -2.62 -3.09 -11.69
C LEU A 202 -2.77 -2.93 -13.21
N SER A 203 -2.91 -1.69 -13.67
CA SER A 203 -2.81 -1.35 -15.09
C SER A 203 -1.37 -1.49 -15.60
N GLU A 204 -1.19 -1.58 -16.92
CA GLU A 204 0.15 -1.64 -17.53
C GLU A 204 1.00 -0.43 -17.15
N GLU A 205 0.41 0.77 -17.11
CA GLU A 205 1.07 2.01 -16.69
C GLU A 205 1.56 1.95 -15.23
N LEU A 206 0.73 1.44 -14.32
CA LEU A 206 1.12 1.27 -12.92
C LEU A 206 2.27 0.24 -12.78
N ILE A 207 2.21 -0.87 -13.51
CA ILE A 207 3.27 -1.88 -13.52
C ILE A 207 4.58 -1.27 -14.04
N GLU A 208 4.52 -0.47 -15.11
CA GLU A 208 5.68 0.21 -15.67
C GLU A 208 6.30 1.20 -14.67
N GLU A 209 5.49 2.05 -14.04
CA GLU A 209 5.95 2.97 -13.00
C GLU A 209 6.56 2.22 -11.79
N GLY A 210 5.95 1.11 -11.39
CA GLY A 210 6.48 0.25 -10.33
C GLY A 210 7.84 -0.37 -10.68
N ASN A 211 8.06 -0.73 -11.95
CA ASN A 211 9.35 -1.19 -12.43
C ASN A 211 10.39 -0.07 -12.45
N VAL A 212 10.03 1.13 -12.88
CA VAL A 212 10.90 2.33 -12.82
C VAL A 212 11.36 2.59 -11.39
N ASN A 213 10.43 2.60 -10.42
CA ASN A 213 10.75 2.83 -9.00
C ASN A 213 11.65 1.73 -8.42
N GLU A 214 11.43 0.47 -8.79
CA GLU A 214 12.26 -0.66 -8.36
C GLU A 214 13.67 -0.58 -8.99
N ILE A 215 13.78 -0.20 -10.27
CA ILE A 215 15.05 0.02 -10.96
C ILE A 215 15.87 1.11 -10.25
N ILE A 216 15.27 2.27 -9.99
CA ILE A 216 15.90 3.38 -9.26
C ILE A 216 16.40 2.87 -7.91
N SER A 217 15.58 2.10 -7.18
CA SER A 217 15.97 1.52 -5.89
C SER A 217 17.19 0.59 -6.01
N LYS A 218 17.26 -0.26 -7.05
CA LYS A 218 18.42 -1.15 -7.28
C LYS A 218 19.68 -0.38 -7.61
N ILE A 219 19.60 0.58 -8.52
CA ILE A 219 20.75 1.43 -8.89
C ILE A 219 21.25 2.19 -7.65
N GLN A 220 20.36 2.80 -6.86
CA GLN A 220 20.75 3.50 -5.64
C GLN A 220 21.39 2.58 -4.59
N THR A 221 20.94 1.33 -4.52
CA THR A 221 21.58 0.31 -3.67
C THR A 221 22.98 0.00 -4.17
N MET A 222 23.15 -0.21 -5.48
CA MET A 222 24.46 -0.43 -6.09
C MET A 222 25.42 0.75 -5.89
N ARG A 223 24.94 2.00 -6.00
CA ARG A 223 25.74 3.21 -5.72
C ARG A 223 26.31 3.18 -4.30
N LYS A 224 25.46 2.88 -3.30
CA LYS A 224 25.87 2.76 -1.89
C LYS A 224 26.86 1.61 -1.68
N GLU A 225 26.60 0.44 -2.26
CA GLU A 225 27.48 -0.73 -2.16
C GLU A 225 28.85 -0.48 -2.82
N ALA A 226 28.89 0.31 -3.89
CA ALA A 226 30.11 0.71 -4.57
C ALA A 226 30.82 1.92 -3.93
N GLY A 227 30.26 2.50 -2.87
CA GLY A 227 30.85 3.64 -2.14
C GLY A 227 30.77 4.98 -2.89
N PHE A 228 29.81 5.15 -3.79
CA PHE A 228 29.64 6.40 -4.54
C PHE A 228 29.00 7.47 -3.67
N GLU A 229 29.38 8.73 -3.90
CA GLU A 229 28.76 9.88 -3.24
C GLU A 229 27.40 10.21 -3.88
N VAL A 230 26.58 11.00 -3.18
CA VAL A 230 25.23 11.36 -3.64
C VAL A 230 25.29 12.15 -4.96
N MET A 231 26.33 12.96 -5.15
CA MET A 231 26.50 13.84 -6.31
C MET A 231 27.22 13.18 -7.49
N ASP A 232 27.69 11.93 -7.33
CA ASP A 232 28.48 11.27 -8.38
C ASP A 232 27.62 10.99 -9.61
N HIS A 233 28.15 11.28 -10.79
CA HIS A 233 27.53 10.87 -12.04
C HIS A 233 27.91 9.43 -12.41
N ILE A 234 27.00 8.70 -13.05
CA ILE A 234 27.18 7.28 -13.37
C ILE A 234 26.76 6.92 -14.79
N ARG A 235 27.28 5.82 -15.32
CA ARG A 235 26.70 5.09 -16.45
C ARG A 235 26.04 3.81 -15.95
N VAL A 236 24.90 3.45 -16.54
CA VAL A 236 24.12 2.27 -16.18
C VAL A 236 23.88 1.42 -17.42
N SER A 237 24.05 0.11 -17.32
CA SER A 237 23.70 -0.83 -18.39
C SER A 237 22.89 -2.00 -17.87
N PHE A 238 21.88 -2.40 -18.64
CA PHE A 238 20.99 -3.52 -18.35
C PHE A 238 21.28 -4.70 -19.30
N SER A 239 21.33 -5.92 -18.77
CA SER A 239 21.52 -7.14 -19.56
C SER A 239 20.70 -8.31 -18.99
N GLY A 240 20.43 -9.32 -19.82
CA GLY A 240 19.69 -10.52 -19.41
C GLY A 240 18.17 -10.39 -19.35
N ASN A 241 17.60 -9.20 -19.59
CA ASN A 241 16.15 -8.98 -19.68
C ASN A 241 15.81 -7.77 -20.57
N GLU A 242 15.34 -8.04 -21.78
CA GLU A 242 15.01 -7.00 -22.77
C GLU A 242 13.83 -6.14 -22.33
N LYS A 243 12.84 -6.72 -21.65
CA LYS A 243 11.67 -5.99 -21.15
C LYS A 243 12.08 -4.92 -20.14
N ILE A 244 12.92 -5.27 -19.16
CA ILE A 244 13.40 -4.29 -18.18
C ILE A 244 14.33 -3.26 -18.81
N ALA A 245 15.19 -3.67 -19.75
CA ALA A 245 16.04 -2.73 -20.48
C ALA A 245 15.21 -1.71 -21.28
N GLN A 246 14.12 -2.17 -21.93
CA GLN A 246 13.21 -1.30 -22.68
C GLN A 246 12.44 -0.35 -21.76
N VAL A 247 11.97 -0.80 -20.60
CA VAL A 247 11.34 0.06 -19.59
C VAL A 247 12.33 1.15 -19.14
N ALA A 248 13.58 0.77 -18.85
CA ALA A 248 14.60 1.72 -18.43
C ALA A 248 14.91 2.76 -19.52
N GLN A 249 14.95 2.33 -20.79
CA GLN A 249 15.19 3.21 -21.93
C GLN A 249 14.01 4.14 -22.21
N SER A 250 12.78 3.64 -22.12
CA SER A 250 11.56 4.42 -22.36
C SER A 250 11.32 5.48 -21.27
N ASN A 251 11.85 5.24 -20.06
CA ASN A 251 11.74 6.11 -18.90
C ASN A 251 13.09 6.75 -18.51
N TYR A 252 13.95 6.99 -19.51
CA TYR A 252 15.31 7.47 -19.30
C TYR A 252 15.35 8.70 -18.39
N ASP A 253 14.59 9.76 -18.69
CA ASP A 253 14.65 11.03 -17.94
C ASP A 253 14.26 10.85 -16.46
N ALA A 254 13.24 10.04 -16.18
CA ALA A 254 12.77 9.76 -14.83
C ALA A 254 13.81 9.01 -14.00
N ILE A 255 14.48 8.02 -14.60
CA ILE A 255 15.52 7.23 -13.93
C ILE A 255 16.79 8.05 -13.79
N ALA A 256 17.30 8.60 -14.90
CA ALA A 256 18.54 9.36 -14.97
C ALA A 256 18.55 10.55 -14.02
N GLY A 257 17.45 11.32 -13.96
CA GLY A 257 17.33 12.45 -13.03
C GLY A 257 17.35 12.04 -11.55
N LYS A 258 16.84 10.85 -11.21
CA LYS A 258 16.82 10.35 -9.81
C LYS A 258 18.12 9.67 -9.39
N VAL A 259 18.93 9.22 -10.33
CA VAL A 259 20.17 8.48 -10.04
C VAL A 259 21.44 9.14 -10.59
N LEU A 260 21.34 10.35 -11.14
CA LEU A 260 22.43 11.08 -11.80
C LEU A 260 23.15 10.20 -12.84
N ALA A 261 22.38 9.53 -13.71
CA ALA A 261 22.96 8.72 -14.79
C ALA A 261 23.15 9.56 -16.06
N ASP A 262 24.37 9.57 -16.58
CA ASP A 262 24.71 10.22 -17.85
C ASP A 262 24.24 9.37 -19.04
N SER A 263 24.22 8.04 -18.88
CA SER A 263 23.69 7.13 -19.90
C SER A 263 23.05 5.88 -19.30
N ILE A 264 22.03 5.38 -20.02
CA ILE A 264 21.41 4.08 -19.79
C ILE A 264 21.52 3.28 -21.09
N THR A 265 22.30 2.20 -21.07
CA THR A 265 22.54 1.33 -22.23
C THR A 265 22.06 -0.09 -21.98
N ALA A 266 22.11 -0.94 -23.01
CA ALA A 266 21.76 -2.35 -22.90
C ALA A 266 22.90 -3.23 -23.44
N GLY A 267 23.22 -4.31 -22.74
CA GLY A 267 24.22 -5.31 -23.16
C GLY A 267 25.68 -4.96 -22.88
N GLU A 268 25.98 -3.74 -22.41
CA GLU A 268 27.32 -3.37 -21.94
C GLU A 268 27.56 -3.86 -20.51
N THR A 269 28.81 -4.07 -20.14
CA THR A 269 29.20 -4.46 -18.78
C THR A 269 30.17 -3.43 -18.22
N PHE A 270 29.74 -2.70 -17.20
CA PHE A 270 30.53 -1.71 -16.48
C PHE A 270 31.19 -2.27 -15.21
N GLY A 271 31.84 -1.39 -14.42
CA GLY A 271 32.63 -1.75 -13.25
C GLY A 271 31.90 -2.61 -12.21
N THR A 272 30.81 -2.11 -11.60
CA THR A 272 30.05 -2.86 -10.59
C THR A 272 28.86 -3.56 -11.24
N VAL A 273 28.84 -4.90 -11.20
CA VAL A 273 27.80 -5.73 -11.85
C VAL A 273 27.07 -6.57 -10.81
N LYS A 274 25.74 -6.65 -10.89
CA LYS A 274 24.93 -7.49 -10.00
C LYS A 274 23.61 -7.91 -10.64
N GLU A 275 23.19 -9.15 -10.38
CA GLU A 275 21.85 -9.63 -10.74
C GLU A 275 20.83 -9.12 -9.71
N TRP A 276 19.71 -8.62 -10.21
CA TRP A 276 18.60 -8.13 -9.42
C TRP A 276 17.28 -8.74 -9.88
N ASN A 277 16.33 -8.82 -8.94
CA ASN A 277 14.92 -9.07 -9.24
C ASN A 277 14.15 -7.75 -9.19
N VAL A 278 13.61 -7.35 -10.34
CA VAL A 278 12.72 -6.20 -10.52
C VAL A 278 11.30 -6.73 -10.67
N ASN A 279 10.56 -6.77 -9.56
CA ASN A 279 9.15 -7.19 -9.50
C ASN A 279 8.82 -8.53 -10.20
N GLY A 280 9.69 -9.53 -10.03
CA GLY A 280 9.57 -10.85 -10.64
C GLY A 280 10.49 -11.07 -11.85
N GLU A 281 10.94 -9.99 -12.48
CA GLU A 281 11.82 -10.00 -13.64
C GLU A 281 13.29 -10.00 -13.19
N LYS A 282 14.04 -11.05 -13.52
CA LYS A 282 15.49 -11.09 -13.27
C LYS A 282 16.21 -10.25 -14.32
N VAL A 283 17.13 -9.39 -13.90
CA VAL A 283 17.95 -8.54 -14.79
C VAL A 283 19.33 -8.34 -14.17
N THR A 284 20.36 -8.29 -15.00
CA THR A 284 21.71 -7.91 -14.58
C THR A 284 21.91 -6.43 -14.83
N ILE A 285 22.24 -5.68 -13.79
CA ILE A 285 22.52 -4.25 -13.86
C ILE A 285 24.01 -4.07 -13.63
N SER A 286 24.64 -3.23 -14.45
CA SER A 286 26.00 -2.76 -14.21
C SER A 286 26.05 -1.24 -14.09
N VAL A 287 26.86 -0.73 -13.15
CA VAL A 287 27.04 0.70 -12.90
C VAL A 287 28.53 1.05 -12.82
N GLU A 288 28.90 2.23 -13.28
CA GLU A 288 30.25 2.78 -13.13
C GLU A 288 30.16 4.28 -12.95
N LYS A 289 30.98 4.82 -12.04
CA LYS A 289 31.15 6.26 -11.87
C LYS A 289 31.79 6.84 -13.12
N THR A 290 31.18 7.87 -13.69
CA THR A 290 31.84 8.64 -14.75
C THR A 290 32.97 9.45 -14.13
N ALA A 291 34.13 9.43 -14.76
CA ALA A 291 35.20 10.34 -14.40
C ALA A 291 34.81 11.73 -14.89
N GLU A 292 34.76 12.72 -13.99
CA GLU A 292 34.99 14.11 -14.37
C GLU A 292 36.44 14.29 -14.83
#